data_AF-A0A5C6NMQ3-F1
#
_entry.id   AF-A0A5C6NMQ3-F1
#
_cell.length_a   1.000
_cell.length_b   1.000
_cell.length_c   1.000
_cell.angle_alpha   90.00
_cell.angle_beta   90.00
_cell.angle_gamma   90.00
#
_symmetry.space_group_name_H-M   'P 1'
#
loop_
_entity.id
_entity.type
_entity.pdbx_description
1 polymer ?
#
loop_
_entity_poly.entity_id
_entity_poly.type
_entity_poly.pdbx_seq_one_letter_code
_entity_poly.pdbx_strand_id
1 'polypeptide(L)' 'MKPLDSALFWIEFVMRHKGAAHLRTESDRLPWYSYHSVDVMLFLAGITLLIFMTFAALWDVAVVHRILLNKTN' A
#
# COMPACT_ATOMS: atom_id res chain seq x y z
N MET A 1 5.86 -37.54 -33.30
CA MET A 1 5.10 -37.06 -32.13
C MET A 1 3.86 -36.35 -32.66
N LYS A 2 2.65 -36.87 -32.44
CA LYS A 2 1.43 -36.19 -32.91
C LYS A 2 1.15 -35.00 -31.97
N PRO A 3 0.76 -33.82 -32.47
CA PRO A 3 0.48 -32.65 -31.63
C PRO A 3 -0.68 -32.88 -30.64
N LEU A 4 -1.61 -33.77 -30.98
CA LEU A 4 -2.71 -34.19 -30.12
C LEU A 4 -2.22 -34.89 -28.84
N ASP A 5 -1.21 -35.76 -28.95
CA ASP A 5 -0.69 -36.53 -27.81
C ASP A 5 0.02 -35.60 -26.81
N SER A 6 0.73 -34.58 -27.30
CA SER A 6 1.37 -33.56 -26.46
C SER A 6 0.34 -32.71 -25.70
N ALA A 7 -0.75 -32.30 -26.38
CA ALA A 7 -1.83 -31.56 -25.72
C ALA A 7 -2.54 -32.40 -24.65
N LEU A 8 -2.79 -33.68 -24.94
CA LEU A 8 -3.39 -34.62 -23.99
C LEU A 8 -2.50 -34.80 -22.75
N PHE A 9 -1.18 -34.94 -22.94
CA PHE A 9 -0.21 -35.03 -21.86
C PHE A 9 -0.25 -33.81 -20.93
N TRP A 10 -0.23 -32.59 -21.49
CA TRP A 10 -0.29 -31.36 -20.68
C TRP A 10 -1.63 -31.20 -19.96
N ILE A 11 -2.74 -31.58 -20.58
CA ILE A 11 -4.07 -31.55 -19.95
C ILE A 11 -4.13 -32.56 -18.79
N GLU A 12 -3.67 -33.80 -18.99
CA GLU A 12 -3.61 -34.81 -17.92
C GLU A 12 -2.65 -34.41 -16.80
N PHE A 13 -1.51 -33.81 -17.16
CA PHE A 13 -0.54 -33.29 -16.20
C PHE A 13 -1.14 -32.20 -15.30
N VAL A 14 -1.87 -31.24 -15.87
CA VAL A 14 -2.55 -30.16 -15.14
C VAL A 14 -3.66 -30.72 -14.24
N MET A 15 -4.44 -31.68 -14.73
CA MET A 15 -5.51 -32.34 -13.96
C MET A 15 -4.94 -33.16 -12.79
N ARG A 16 -3.87 -33.93 -13.00
CA ARG A 16 -3.21 -34.73 -11.94
C ARG A 16 -2.55 -33.88 -10.87
N HIS A 17 -1.97 -32.75 -11.23
CA HIS A 17 -1.28 -31.85 -10.31
C HIS A 17 -2.17 -30.73 -9.76
N LYS A 18 -3.51 -30.87 -9.90
CA LYS A 18 -4.55 -29.96 -9.35
C LYS A 18 -4.32 -28.47 -9.65
N GLY A 19 -3.77 -28.16 -10.82
CA GLY A 19 -3.36 -26.81 -11.18
C GLY A 19 -2.22 -26.31 -10.29
N ALA A 20 -1.42 -25.36 -10.79
CA ALA A 20 -0.37 -24.76 -10.01
C ALA A 20 -0.95 -24.16 -8.71
N ALA A 21 -0.85 -24.90 -7.60
CA ALA A 21 -1.35 -24.45 -6.31
C ALA A 21 -0.62 -23.15 -5.86
N HIS A 22 0.59 -22.92 -6.38
CA HIS A 22 1.33 -21.66 -6.25
C HIS A 22 0.78 -20.49 -7.10
N LEU A 23 -0.13 -20.75 -8.06
CA LEU A 23 -0.89 -19.72 -8.80
C LEU A 23 -2.27 -19.46 -8.18
N ARG A 24 -2.70 -20.22 -7.16
CA ARG A 24 -3.82 -19.79 -6.32
C ARG A 24 -3.29 -18.69 -5.42
N THR A 25 -3.85 -17.49 -5.57
CA THR A 25 -3.50 -16.32 -4.78
C THR A 25 -3.48 -16.70 -3.29
N GLU A 26 -2.29 -16.72 -2.70
CA GLU A 26 -2.07 -16.85 -1.25
C GLU A 26 -2.63 -15.63 -0.47
N SER A 27 -3.50 -14.80 -1.08
CA SER A 27 -4.24 -13.71 -0.42
C SER A 27 -5.02 -14.19 0.79
N ASP A 28 -5.60 -15.41 0.74
CA ASP A 28 -6.42 -15.94 1.84
C ASP A 28 -5.60 -16.44 3.04
N ARG A 29 -4.28 -16.58 2.91
CA ARG A 29 -3.39 -17.00 4.01
C ARG A 29 -2.59 -15.85 4.60
N LEU A 30 -2.67 -14.66 4.02
CA LEU A 30 -1.97 -13.49 4.52
C LEU A 30 -2.72 -12.90 5.72
N PRO A 31 -2.04 -12.68 6.85
CA PRO A 31 -2.62 -11.94 7.96
C PRO A 31 -3.10 -10.57 7.49
N TRP A 32 -4.23 -10.10 8.02
CA TRP A 32 -4.89 -8.86 7.61
C TRP A 32 -3.94 -7.65 7.56
N TYR A 33 -2.95 -7.59 8.46
CA TYR A 33 -1.97 -6.51 8.53
C TYR A 33 -1.02 -6.47 7.32
N SER A 34 -0.68 -7.65 6.78
CA SER A 34 0.16 -7.77 5.59
C SER A 34 -0.65 -7.57 4.31
N TYR A 35 -1.91 -8.00 4.31
CA TYR A 35 -2.83 -7.74 3.19
C TYR A 35 -3.10 -6.24 3.02
N HIS A 36 -3.26 -5.53 4.14
CA HIS A 36 -3.59 -4.10 4.12
C HIS A 36 -2.36 -3.18 4.19
N SER A 37 -1.14 -3.73 4.21
CA SER A 37 0.11 -2.96 4.26
C SER A 37 0.08 -1.85 5.32
N VAL A 38 -0.29 -2.21 6.55
CA VAL A 38 -0.51 -1.26 7.67
C VAL A 38 0.72 -0.37 7.91
N ASP A 39 1.92 -0.89 7.69
CA ASP A 39 3.18 -0.15 7.79
C ASP A 39 3.23 1.06 6.84
N VAL A 40 2.82 0.87 5.57
CA VAL A 40 2.77 1.94 4.57
C VAL A 40 1.73 2.99 4.95
N MET A 41 0.57 2.56 5.46
CA MET A 41 -0.47 3.48 5.93
C MET A 41 -0.01 4.34 7.11
N LEU A 42 0.68 3.74 8.09
CA LEU A 42 1.22 4.46 9.23
C LEU A 42 2.31 5.45 8.81
N PHE A 43 3.19 5.05 7.89
CA PHE A 43 4.21 5.93 7.34
C PHE A 43 3.60 7.14 6.62
N LEU A 44 2.61 6.93 5.75
CA LEU A 44 1.92 8.01 5.04
C LEU A 44 1.13 8.92 6.00
N ALA A 45 0.45 8.35 6.98
CA ALA A 45 -0.25 9.11 8.02
C ALA A 45 0.72 9.97 8.84
N GLY A 46 1.89 9.43 9.19
CA GLY A 46 2.95 10.16 9.89
C GLY A 46 3.47 11.35 9.09
N ILE A 47 3.78 11.15 7.81
CA ILE A 47 4.21 12.24 6.92
C ILE A 47 3.13 13.32 6.82
N THR A 48 1.87 12.90 6.64
CA THR A 48 0.74 13.82 6.53
C THR A 48 0.60 14.66 7.80
N LEU A 49 0.69 14.04 8.97
CA LEU A 49 0.63 14.72 10.26
C LEU A 49 1.77 15.73 10.42
N LEU A 50 3.00 15.35 10.08
CA LEU A 50 4.17 16.23 10.15
C LEU A 50 4.01 17.47 9.26
N ILE A 51 3.53 17.26 8.04
CA ILE A 51 3.21 18.37 7.12
C ILE A 51 2.17 19.29 7.77
N PHE A 52 1.04 18.74 8.23
CA PHE A 52 0.00 19.55 8.89
C PHE A 52 0.54 20.34 10.10
N MET A 53 1.36 19.71 10.95
CA MET A 53 1.96 20.37 12.11
C MET A 53 2.89 21.52 11.71
N THR A 54 3.75 21.31 10.72
CA THR A 54 4.66 22.37 10.25
C THR A 54 3.90 23.53 9.61
N PHE A 55 2.88 23.25 8.81
CA PHE A 55 2.03 24.29 8.22
C PHE A 55 1.27 25.08 9.31
N ALA A 56 0.70 24.41 10.30
CA ALA A 56 0.02 25.05 11.42
C ALA A 56 0.98 25.95 12.21
N ALA A 57 2.18 25.44 12.54
CA ALA A 57 3.19 26.22 13.25
C ALA A 57 3.65 27.46 12.47
N LEU A 58 3.88 27.32 11.16
CA LEU A 58 4.25 28.45 10.29
C LEU A 58 3.13 29.49 10.22
N TRP A 59 1.89 29.03 10.13
CA TRP A 59 0.71 29.89 10.15
C TRP A 59 0.62 30.67 11.46
N ASP A 60 0.73 29.99 12.60
CA ASP A 60 0.67 30.61 13.92
C ASP A 60 1.76 31.66 14.10
N VAL A 61 3.00 31.35 13.71
CA VAL A 61 4.11 32.32 13.74
C VAL A 61 3.82 33.53 12.86
N ALA A 62 3.33 33.31 11.64
CA ALA A 62 2.99 34.41 10.72
C ALA A 62 1.87 35.30 11.25
N VAL A 63 0.86 34.71 11.92
CA VAL A 63 -0.24 35.43 12.57
C VAL A 63 0.29 36.25 13.75
N VAL A 64 1.08 35.66 14.64
CA VAL A 64 1.66 36.36 15.79
C VAL A 64 2.54 37.52 15.33
N HIS A 65 3.41 37.29 14.35
CA HIS A 65 4.24 38.34 13.75
C HIS A 65 3.38 39.48 13.17
N ARG A 66 2.31 39.16 12.44
CA ARG A 66 1.36 40.16 11.91
C ARG A 66 0.71 40.98 13.03
N ILE A 67 0.31 40.34 14.13
CA ILE A 67 -0.30 41.02 15.28
C ILE A 67 0.71 41.97 15.95
N LEU A 68 1.96 41.54 16.11
CA LEU A 68 3.02 42.37 16.69
C LEU A 68 3.31 43.61 15.83
N LEU A 69 3.36 43.46 14.50
CA LEU A 69 3.53 44.58 13.56
C LEU A 69 2.35 45.57 13.60
N ASN A 70 1.12 45.08 13.77
CA ASN A 70 -0.06 45.94 13.87
C ASN A 70 -0.17 46.67 15.22
N LYS A 71 0.48 46.15 16.28
CA LYS A 71 0.48 46.78 17.62
C LYS A 71 1.48 47.94 17.74
N THR A 72 2.51 47.97 16.89
CA THR A 72 3.59 48.97 16.94
C THR A 72 3.41 50.16 15.99
N ASN A 73 2.41 50.14 15.11
CA ASN A 73 1.91 51.31 14.36
C ASN A 73 0.77 51.96 15.13
#